data_AF-A0A930QN42-F1
#
_entry.id   AF-A0A930QN42-F1
#
_cell.length_a   1.000
_cell.length_b   1.000
_cell.length_c   1.000
_cell.angle_alpha   90.00
_cell.angle_beta   90.00
_cell.angle_gamma   90.00
#
_symmetry.space_group_name_H-M   'P 1'
#
loop_
_entity.id
_entity.type
_entity.pdbx_description
1 polymer ?
#
loop_
_entity_poly.entity_id
_entity_poly.type
_entity_poly.pdbx_seq_one_letter_code
_entity_poly.pdbx_strand_id
1 'polypeptide(L)'
;VKKVREFLLRQYGDEVTREQQRTRYMEMLRLLAERHPEHPAYRAEEIRELIHGGQMLEAEASCLEMREQHPNDELPLLLLMNVYQASHRREKLLETISALKKLPVRLSNEAMQAIRYWDGGVVHE
;
A
#
# COMPACT_ATOMS: atom_id res chain seq x y z
N VAL A 1 7.09 11.34 -5.97
CA VAL A 1 6.13 10.56 -6.80
C VAL A 1 4.90 11.36 -7.24
N LYS A 2 4.28 12.19 -6.37
CA LYS A 2 3.07 12.98 -6.67
C LYS A 2 3.07 13.74 -8.01
N LYS A 3 4.18 14.42 -8.36
CA LYS A 3 4.31 15.15 -9.65
C LYS A 3 4.34 14.25 -10.89
N VAL A 4 4.93 13.05 -10.79
CA VAL A 4 4.99 12.07 -11.89
C VAL A 4 3.61 11.47 -12.12
N ARG A 5 2.91 11.14 -11.03
CA ARG A 5 1.51 10.72 -11.06
C ARG A 5 0.60 11.79 -11.67
N GLU A 6 0.72 13.05 -11.24
CA GLU A 6 -0.03 14.18 -11.81
C GLU A 6 0.30 14.44 -13.28
N PHE A 7 1.54 14.23 -13.70
CA PHE A 7 1.96 14.42 -15.08
C PHE A 7 1.40 13.32 -16.00
N LEU A 8 1.41 12.06 -15.55
CA LEU A 8 0.97 10.91 -16.35
C LEU A 8 -0.54 10.66 -16.33
N LEU A 9 -1.22 11.00 -15.22
CA LEU A 9 -2.68 10.84 -15.06
C LEU A 9 -3.46 12.14 -15.32
N ARG A 10 -2.82 13.17 -15.89
CA ARG A 10 -3.52 14.42 -16.23
C ARG A 10 -4.62 14.07 -17.24
N GLN A 11 -5.87 14.41 -16.88
CA GLN A 11 -7.12 13.97 -17.53
C GLN A 11 -7.28 14.41 -19.00
N TYR A 12 -6.49 13.86 -19.91
CA TYR A 12 -6.68 13.95 -21.34
C TYR A 12 -6.66 12.54 -21.95
N GLY A 13 -7.79 12.14 -22.53
CA GLY A 13 -7.94 10.89 -23.28
C GLY A 13 -9.18 10.05 -22.90
N ASP A 14 -9.73 9.38 -23.91
CA ASP A 14 -10.80 8.37 -23.79
C ASP A 14 -10.37 7.20 -22.89
N GLU A 15 -11.31 6.36 -22.46
CA GLU A 15 -11.06 5.23 -21.53
C GLU A 15 -9.90 4.32 -21.97
N VAL A 16 -9.75 4.08 -23.28
CA VAL A 16 -8.63 3.32 -23.87
C VAL A 16 -7.28 4.00 -23.66
N THR A 17 -7.22 5.34 -23.74
CA THR A 17 -6.00 6.11 -23.47
C THR A 17 -5.64 6.07 -22.00
N ARG A 18 -6.64 6.01 -21.10
CA ARG A 18 -6.42 5.92 -19.65
C ARG A 18 -5.85 4.57 -19.25
N GLU A 19 -6.34 3.49 -19.85
CA GLU A 19 -5.81 2.15 -19.60
C GLU A 19 -4.35 2.04 -20.05
N GLN A 20 -4.02 2.54 -21.25
CA GLN A 20 -2.64 2.60 -21.74
C GLN A 20 -1.74 3.48 -20.87
N GLN A 21 -2.26 4.61 -20.36
CA GLN A 21 -1.53 5.46 -19.42
C GLN A 21 -1.26 4.73 -18.10
N ARG A 22 -2.24 3.98 -17.57
CA ARG A 22 -2.08 3.17 -16.36
C ARG A 22 -1.01 2.10 -16.56
N THR A 23 -1.04 1.37 -17.69
CA THR A 23 -0.01 0.36 -18.00
C THR A 23 1.38 0.98 -18.05
N ARG A 24 1.57 2.08 -18.77
CA ARG A 24 2.86 2.79 -18.83
C ARG A 24 3.30 3.32 -17.47
N TYR A 25 2.36 3.77 -16.65
CA TYR A 25 2.65 4.23 -15.29
C TYR A 25 3.12 3.09 -14.40
N MET A 26 2.48 1.93 -14.45
CA MET A 26 2.93 0.75 -13.71
C MET A 26 4.31 0.27 -14.19
N GLU A 27 4.56 0.23 -15.50
CA GLU A 27 5.87 -0.10 -16.05
C GLU A 27 6.96 0.87 -15.56
N MET A 28 6.66 2.17 -15.52
CA MET A 28 7.59 3.17 -14.97
C MET A 28 7.85 2.93 -13.48
N LEU A 29 6.82 2.65 -12.68
CA LEU A 29 6.97 2.39 -11.25
C LEU A 29 7.86 1.16 -11.01
N ARG A 30 7.65 0.09 -11.79
CA ARG A 30 8.48 -1.12 -11.73
C ARG A 30 9.93 -0.82 -12.06
N LEU A 31 10.21 -0.11 -13.16
CA LEU A 31 11.57 0.28 -13.54
C LEU A 31 12.25 1.15 -12.47
N LEU A 32 11.50 2.06 -11.84
CA LEU A 32 12.00 2.91 -10.76
C LEU A 32 12.27 2.10 -9.49
N ALA A 33 11.42 1.13 -9.15
CA ALA A 33 11.63 0.24 -8.02
C ALA A 33 12.85 -0.68 -8.21
N GLU A 34 13.05 -1.21 -9.43
CA GLU A 34 14.23 -2.01 -9.78
C GLU A 34 15.53 -1.19 -9.72
N ARG A 35 15.47 0.08 -10.15
CA ARG A 35 16.63 0.98 -10.18
C ARG A 35 16.96 1.61 -8.83
N HIS A 36 15.98 1.75 -7.96
CA HIS A 36 16.08 2.39 -6.65
C HIS A 36 15.43 1.53 -5.55
N PRO A 37 15.98 0.34 -5.25
CA PRO A 37 15.45 -0.53 -4.21
C PRO A 37 15.49 0.11 -2.82
N GLU A 38 16.37 1.10 -2.60
CA GLU A 38 16.46 1.90 -1.37
C GLU A 38 15.27 2.85 -1.15
N HIS A 39 14.43 3.05 -2.16
CA HIS A 39 13.29 3.98 -2.10
C HIS A 39 11.95 3.23 -2.08
N PRO A 40 11.42 2.88 -0.89
CA PRO A 40 10.18 2.09 -0.75
C PRO A 40 8.94 2.78 -1.32
N ALA A 41 9.02 4.09 -1.59
CA ALA A 41 7.91 4.88 -2.12
C ALA A 41 7.43 4.42 -3.50
N TYR A 42 8.32 3.93 -4.38
CA TYR A 42 7.93 3.49 -5.73
C TYR A 42 7.13 2.18 -5.68
N ARG A 43 7.63 1.20 -4.92
CA ARG A 43 6.94 -0.06 -4.68
C ARG A 43 5.61 0.13 -3.94
N ALA A 44 5.58 1.05 -2.97
CA ALA A 44 4.34 1.39 -2.29
C ALA A 44 3.29 1.98 -3.24
N GLU A 45 3.68 2.82 -4.21
CA GLU A 45 2.71 3.31 -5.21
C GLU A 45 2.28 2.24 -6.19
N GLU A 46 3.17 1.35 -6.62
CA GLU A 46 2.79 0.20 -7.45
C GLU A 46 1.71 -0.64 -6.77
N ILE A 47 1.90 -0.96 -5.49
CA ILE A 47 0.91 -1.67 -4.67
C ILE A 47 -0.41 -0.90 -4.59
N ARG A 48 -0.38 0.43 -4.39
CA ARG A 48 -1.61 1.24 -4.35
C ARG A 48 -2.37 1.22 -5.68
N GLU A 49 -1.66 1.23 -6.80
CA GLU A 49 -2.29 1.10 -8.12
C GLU A 49 -2.87 -0.31 -8.34
N LEU A 50 -2.21 -1.38 -7.86
CA LEU A 50 -2.79 -2.73 -7.88
C LEU A 50 -4.09 -2.82 -7.06
N ILE A 51 -4.12 -2.21 -5.87
CA ILE A 51 -5.33 -2.12 -5.04
C ILE A 51 -6.43 -1.36 -5.79
N HIS A 52 -6.10 -0.22 -6.41
CA HIS A 52 -7.05 0.57 -7.18
C HIS A 52 -7.58 -0.18 -8.42
N GLY A 53 -6.73 -0.98 -9.06
CA GLY A 53 -7.08 -1.85 -10.18
C GLY A 53 -7.84 -3.12 -9.78
N GLY A 54 -8.09 -3.36 -8.50
CA GLY A 54 -8.79 -4.55 -8.00
C GLY A 54 -7.92 -5.82 -7.94
N GLN A 55 -6.62 -5.72 -8.22
CA GLN A 55 -5.67 -6.84 -8.21
C GLN A 55 -5.20 -7.17 -6.79
N MET A 56 -6.14 -7.56 -5.92
CA MET A 56 -5.88 -7.73 -4.48
C MET A 56 -4.87 -8.83 -4.16
N LEU A 57 -4.83 -9.91 -4.95
CA LEU A 57 -3.88 -11.02 -4.75
C LEU A 57 -2.43 -10.60 -5.05
N GLU A 58 -2.22 -9.88 -6.14
CA GLU A 58 -0.90 -9.34 -6.53
C GLU A 58 -0.44 -8.26 -5.55
N ALA A 59 -1.37 -7.41 -5.10
CA ALA A 59 -1.09 -6.41 -4.08
C ALA A 59 -0.67 -7.05 -2.75
N GLU A 60 -1.37 -8.11 -2.31
CA GLU A 60 -1.01 -8.85 -1.09
C GLU A 60 0.39 -9.46 -1.19
N ALA A 61 0.69 -10.17 -2.29
CA ALA A 61 2.00 -10.78 -2.51
C ALA A 61 3.12 -9.73 -2.47
N SER A 62 2.94 -8.61 -3.18
CA SER A 62 3.90 -7.51 -3.23
C SER A 62 4.12 -6.87 -1.85
N CYS A 63 3.06 -6.73 -1.04
CA CYS A 63 3.20 -6.25 0.33
C CYS A 63 3.98 -7.22 1.23
N LEU A 64 3.75 -8.53 1.08
CA LEU A 64 4.46 -9.55 1.86
C LEU A 64 5.95 -9.56 1.52
N GLU A 65 6.32 -9.49 0.25
CA GLU A 65 7.72 -9.33 -0.17
C GLU A 65 8.35 -8.07 0.40
N MET A 66 7.63 -6.94 0.36
CA MET A 66 8.12 -5.68 0.92
C MET A 66 8.33 -5.78 2.44
N ARG A 67 7.47 -6.51 3.14
CA ARG A 67 7.61 -6.78 4.57
C ARG A 67 8.80 -7.67 4.89
N GLU A 68 9.12 -8.66 4.06
CA GLU A 68 10.32 -9.48 4.24
C GLU A 68 11.60 -8.65 4.10
N GLN A 69 11.62 -7.69 3.17
CA GLN A 69 12.75 -6.78 2.97
C GLN A 69 12.84 -5.70 4.05
N HIS A 70 11.70 -5.25 4.57
CA HIS A 70 11.61 -4.19 5.58
C HIS A 70 10.72 -4.62 6.76
N PRO A 71 11.17 -5.57 7.62
CA PRO A 71 10.32 -6.17 8.65
C PRO A 71 9.96 -5.22 9.81
N ASN A 72 10.71 -4.14 9.98
CA ASN A 72 10.47 -3.13 11.00
C ASN A 72 9.67 -1.92 10.50
N ASP A 73 9.36 -1.87 9.20
CA ASP A 73 8.62 -0.75 8.63
C ASP A 73 7.12 -0.97 8.77
N GLU A 74 6.40 0.11 9.09
CA GLU A 74 4.94 0.08 9.18
C GLU A 74 4.26 0.11 7.81
N LEU A 75 4.92 0.64 6.78
CA LEU A 75 4.36 0.88 5.45
C LEU A 75 3.81 -0.41 4.79
N PRO A 76 4.51 -1.56 4.80
CA PRO A 76 3.96 -2.81 4.28
C PRO A 76 2.70 -3.27 5.01
N LEU A 77 2.64 -3.07 6.34
CA LEU A 77 1.47 -3.44 7.14
C LEU A 77 0.28 -2.53 6.84
N LEU A 78 0.50 -1.23 6.68
CA LEU A 78 -0.56 -0.28 6.28
C LEU A 78 -1.14 -0.63 4.89
N LEU A 79 -0.28 -1.02 3.94
CA LEU A 79 -0.74 -1.47 2.63
C LEU A 79 -1.52 -2.79 2.70
N LEU A 80 -1.06 -3.76 3.50
CA LEU A 80 -1.82 -5.00 3.77
C LEU A 80 -3.20 -4.71 4.38
N MET A 81 -3.30 -3.75 5.30
CA MET A 81 -4.58 -3.35 5.86
C MET A 81 -5.54 -2.86 4.76
N ASN A 82 -5.05 -2.05 3.82
CA ASN A 82 -5.87 -1.59 2.69
C ASN A 82 -6.33 -2.75 1.80
N VAL A 83 -5.45 -3.71 1.50
CA VAL A 83 -5.80 -4.92 0.73
C VAL A 83 -6.87 -5.73 1.44
N TYR A 84 -6.71 -6.00 2.73
CA TYR A 84 -7.64 -6.81 3.51
C TYR A 84 -8.98 -6.11 3.75
N GLN A 85 -8.96 -4.80 3.95
CA GLN A 85 -10.17 -3.99 4.03
C GLN A 85 -10.95 -4.05 2.72
N ALA A 86 -10.29 -3.85 1.57
CA ALA A 86 -10.93 -3.91 0.26
C ALA A 86 -11.41 -5.33 -0.12
N SER A 87 -10.74 -6.36 0.40
CA SER A 87 -11.14 -7.76 0.23
C SER A 87 -12.15 -8.26 1.26
N HIS A 88 -12.63 -7.41 2.18
CA HIS A 88 -13.49 -7.80 3.31
C HIS A 88 -12.95 -8.94 4.20
N ARG A 89 -11.62 -9.09 4.29
CA ARG A 89 -10.95 -10.15 5.07
C ARG A 89 -10.64 -9.68 6.50
N ARG A 90 -11.68 -9.62 7.34
CA ARG A 90 -11.61 -9.06 8.70
C ARG A 90 -10.59 -9.74 9.61
N GLU A 91 -10.47 -11.06 9.56
CA GLU A 91 -9.53 -11.81 10.42
C GLU A 91 -8.08 -11.39 10.15
N LYS A 92 -7.67 -11.42 8.87
CA LYS A 92 -6.34 -10.96 8.43
C LYS A 92 -6.08 -9.49 8.75
N LEU A 93 -7.11 -8.64 8.70
CA LEU A 93 -7.00 -7.24 9.07
C LEU A 93 -6.63 -7.08 10.56
N LEU A 94 -7.30 -7.80 11.46
CA LEU A 94 -7.02 -7.78 12.90
C LEU A 94 -5.65 -8.38 13.23
N GLU A 95 -5.22 -9.43 12.52
CA GLU A 95 -3.86 -9.95 12.61
C GLU A 95 -2.82 -8.89 12.21
N THR A 96 -3.10 -8.15 11.14
CA THR A 96 -2.20 -7.09 10.65
C THR A 96 -2.10 -5.95 11.65
N ILE A 97 -3.21 -5.53 12.27
CA ILE A 97 -3.22 -4.55 13.36
C ILE A 97 -2.41 -5.05 14.55
N SER A 98 -2.55 -6.32 14.91
CA SER A 98 -1.79 -6.93 16.00
C SER A 98 -0.29 -6.98 15.69
N ALA A 99 0.09 -7.22 14.44
CA ALA A 99 1.48 -7.13 13.99
C ALA A 99 2.00 -5.68 14.04
N LEU A 100 1.16 -4.71 13.68
CA LEU A 100 1.49 -3.28 13.69
C LEU A 100 1.77 -2.79 15.12
N LYS A 101 0.97 -3.21 16.10
CA LYS A 101 1.20 -2.94 17.53
C LYS A 101 2.52 -3.52 18.07
N LYS A 102 3.04 -4.58 17.46
CA LYS A 102 4.28 -5.25 17.89
C LYS A 102 5.55 -4.66 17.26
N LEU A 103 5.43 -3.70 16.35
CA LEU A 103 6.58 -3.09 15.71
C LEU A 103 7.45 -2.35 16.74
N PRO A 104 8.78 -2.52 16.72
CA PRO A 104 9.70 -1.87 17.66
C PRO A 104 10.02 -0.41 17.28
N VAL A 105 9.21 0.21 16.41
CA VAL A 105 9.42 1.56 15.89
C VAL A 105 8.29 2.50 16.32
N ARG A 106 8.58 3.80 16.32
CA ARG A 106 7.55 4.81 16.56
C ARG A 106 6.58 4.82 15.39
N LEU A 107 5.33 4.44 15.66
CA LEU A 107 4.25 4.43 14.67
C LEU A 107 3.90 5.85 14.21
N SER A 108 3.54 5.98 12.93
CA SER A 108 2.98 7.22 12.39
C SER A 108 1.56 7.48 12.90
N ASN A 109 1.11 8.72 12.69
CA ASN A 109 -0.27 9.10 13.00
C ASN A 109 -1.30 8.28 12.23
N GLU A 110 -0.99 7.90 10.98
CA GLU A 110 -1.87 7.06 10.16
C GLU A 110 -2.03 5.67 10.78
N ALA A 111 -0.91 5.03 11.15
CA ALA A 111 -0.90 3.76 11.87
C ALA A 111 -1.68 3.82 13.20
N MET A 112 -1.47 4.86 13.99
CA MET A 112 -2.20 5.04 15.26
C MET A 112 -3.70 5.24 15.05
N GLN A 113 -4.10 6.00 14.03
CA GLN A 113 -5.52 6.19 13.70
C GLN A 113 -6.16 4.88 13.23
N ALA A 114 -5.46 4.11 12.40
CA ALA A 114 -5.93 2.82 11.92
C ALA A 114 -6.14 1.84 13.08
N ILE A 115 -5.18 1.77 14.03
CA ILE A 115 -5.35 1.00 15.26
C ILE A 115 -6.61 1.47 16.01
N ARG A 116 -6.74 2.76 16.32
CA ARG A 116 -7.91 3.26 17.08
C ARG A 116 -9.26 2.94 16.43
N TYR A 117 -9.34 3.09 15.11
CA TYR A 117 -10.56 2.86 14.36
C TYR A 117 -10.99 1.39 14.40
N TRP A 118 -10.04 0.46 14.23
CA TRP A 118 -10.34 -0.96 14.14
C TRP A 118 -10.35 -1.70 15.48
N ASP A 119 -9.58 -1.21 16.45
CA ASP A 119 -9.57 -1.73 17.83
C ASP A 119 -10.79 -1.24 18.62
N GLY A 120 -11.58 -0.30 18.07
CA GLY A 120 -12.90 0.03 18.58
C GLY A 120 -12.89 0.73 19.93
N GLY A 121 -11.98 1.68 20.16
CA GLY A 121 -11.99 2.48 21.38
C GLY A 121 -11.95 1.63 22.65
N VAL A 122 -11.17 0.54 22.68
CA VAL A 122 -10.83 -0.13 23.93
C VAL A 122 -9.98 0.84 24.74
N VAL A 123 -10.67 1.69 25.51
CA VAL A 123 -10.14 2.28 26.71
C VAL A 123 -9.78 1.09 27.59
N HIS A 124 -8.49 0.75 27.65
CA HIS A 124 -7.99 0.04 28.81
C HIS A 124 -8.11 1.04 29.96
N GLU A 125 -9.19 0.91 30.72
CA GLU A 125 -9.30 1.46 32.07
C GLU A 125 -8.49 0.58 33.04
#